data_AF-A0A821GKH0-F1
#
_entry.id   AF-A0A821GKH0-F1
#
_cell.length_a   1.000
_cell.length_b   1.000
_cell.length_c   1.000
_cell.angle_alpha   90.00
_cell.angle_beta   90.00
_cell.angle_gamma   90.00
#
_symmetry.space_group_name_H-M   'P 1'
#
loop_
_entity.id
_entity.type
_entity.pdbx_description
1 polymer ?
#
loop_
_entity_poly.entity_id
_entity_poly.type
_entity_poly.pdbx_seq_one_letter_code
_entity_poly.pdbx_strand_id
1 'polypeptide(L)'
;DIDKCARRFSNDFINANHLFGLSEKTNNFVVFNAASLFETFFEWHSPYGLTPKGRKRQKVFSLASALTLTWSIVFSHTFKTKSPKCWSNRFLGNVWGGFGIVFIAIYTAKLAAFMVEVAETQTASNVQGLIDDCRKMSQCSIGVVANTSDEEYIKKFFTSTLYTHMQHVSSYAHGIESLRKRSITYLLMDHSMARYYLTREVFKSIRISGDNFGAFGLSLGFSKFDTDLKHNITNILLSYVDKGIIQRLHDDWYVYENCEMKRLNENRELSIDRFIGVFILLGAGMIIGFITLLLEWITFKYAIPYWRKRQWPGWMFCSQ
;
A
#
# COMPACT_ATOMS: atom_id res chain seq x y z
N ASP A 1 2.28 -20.92 10.67
CA ASP A 1 3.75 -20.86 10.51
C ASP A 1 4.28 -19.91 9.43
N ILE A 2 3.63 -19.79 8.26
CA ILE A 2 4.04 -18.86 7.19
C ILE A 2 4.11 -17.40 7.69
N ASP A 3 3.16 -17.03 8.54
CA ASP A 3 3.01 -15.67 9.08
C ASP A 3 4.07 -15.30 10.13
N LYS A 4 4.63 -16.31 10.82
CA LYS A 4 5.81 -16.16 11.68
C LYS A 4 7.10 -16.10 10.86
N CYS A 5 7.15 -16.82 9.74
CA CYS A 5 8.30 -16.84 8.84
C CYS A 5 8.46 -15.49 8.10
N ALA A 6 7.35 -14.92 7.61
CA ALA A 6 7.33 -13.60 6.97
C ALA A 6 7.74 -12.47 7.94
N ARG A 7 7.23 -12.50 9.19
CA ARG A 7 7.64 -11.55 10.24
C ARG A 7 9.12 -11.67 10.60
N ARG A 8 9.67 -12.89 10.63
CA ARG A 8 11.09 -13.12 10.94
C ARG A 8 11.99 -12.62 9.80
N PHE A 9 11.64 -12.89 8.55
CA PHE A 9 12.37 -12.38 7.38
C PHE A 9 12.32 -10.85 7.27
N SER A 10 11.17 -10.24 7.60
CA SER A 10 11.03 -8.78 7.67
C SER A 10 11.91 -8.18 8.78
N ASN A 11 11.91 -8.78 9.98
CA ASN A 11 12.70 -8.31 11.11
C ASN A 11 14.22 -8.47 10.88
N ASP A 12 14.65 -9.54 10.21
CA ASP A 12 16.06 -9.75 9.87
C ASP A 12 16.54 -8.73 8.80
N PHE A 13 15.67 -8.33 7.86
CA PHE A 13 15.96 -7.29 6.87
C PHE A 13 15.99 -5.88 7.49
N ILE A 14 15.12 -5.61 8.48
CA ILE A 14 15.09 -4.35 9.23
C ILE A 14 16.33 -4.22 10.13
N ASN A 15 16.75 -5.30 10.78
CA ASN A 15 17.96 -5.30 11.62
C ASN A 15 19.25 -5.11 10.82
N ALA A 16 19.33 -5.62 9.58
CA ALA A 16 20.45 -5.35 8.68
C ALA A 16 20.55 -3.85 8.31
N ASN A 17 19.41 -3.17 8.17
CA ASN A 17 19.36 -1.72 7.89
C ASN A 17 19.75 -0.87 9.11
N HIS A 18 19.45 -1.33 10.33
CA HIS A 18 19.76 -0.61 11.57
C HIS A 18 21.26 -0.62 11.91
N LEU A 19 22.02 -1.58 11.39
CA LEU A 19 23.48 -1.71 11.62
C LEU A 19 24.31 -0.66 10.85
N PHE A 20 23.73 0.05 9.88
CA PHE A 20 24.41 1.06 9.05
C PHE A 20 23.93 2.51 9.25
N GLY A 21 23.01 2.78 10.18
CA GLY A 21 22.71 4.14 10.68
C GLY A 21 22.34 5.21 9.64
N LEU A 22 21.97 4.81 8.42
CA LEU A 22 21.59 5.71 7.31
C LEU A 22 20.25 5.23 6.75
N SER A 23 19.33 6.17 6.50
CA SER A 23 18.00 5.93 5.91
C SER A 23 18.07 4.92 4.75
N GLU A 24 17.17 3.94 4.72
CA GLU A 24 17.07 2.87 3.68
C GLU A 24 17.14 3.45 2.25
N LYS A 25 16.64 4.69 2.07
CA LYS A 25 16.69 5.42 0.80
C LYS A 25 18.09 5.94 0.43
N THR A 26 18.87 6.38 1.41
CA THR A 26 20.23 6.89 1.21
C THR A 26 21.20 5.75 0.88
N ASN A 27 20.98 4.56 1.44
CA ASN A 27 21.84 3.40 1.19
C ASN A 27 21.79 2.94 -0.29
N ASN A 28 20.59 2.84 -0.87
CA ASN A 28 20.43 2.39 -2.26
C ASN A 28 21.09 3.33 -3.28
N PHE A 29 20.93 4.65 -3.10
CA PHE A 29 21.58 5.63 -3.98
C PHE A 29 23.10 5.50 -3.94
N VAL A 30 23.69 5.33 -2.76
CA VAL A 30 25.14 5.13 -2.61
C VAL A 30 25.58 3.84 -3.29
N VAL A 31 24.84 2.74 -3.12
CA VAL A 31 25.14 1.45 -3.76
C VAL A 31 25.10 1.57 -5.29
N PHE A 32 24.11 2.27 -5.86
CA PHE A 32 23.99 2.47 -7.30
C PHE A 32 25.17 3.27 -7.89
N ASN A 33 25.57 4.35 -7.21
CA ASN A 33 26.72 5.14 -7.65
C ASN A 33 28.04 4.38 -7.46
N ALA A 34 28.18 3.62 -6.37
CA ALA A 34 29.34 2.77 -6.13
C ALA A 34 29.47 1.68 -7.20
N ALA A 35 28.38 1.01 -7.58
CA ALA A 35 28.39 0.00 -8.65
C ALA A 35 28.92 0.58 -9.97
N SER A 36 28.48 1.77 -10.35
CA SER A 36 28.98 2.47 -11.54
C SER A 36 30.46 2.85 -11.45
N LEU A 37 30.93 3.26 -10.27
CA LEU A 37 32.35 3.53 -10.02
C LEU A 37 33.18 2.25 -10.16
N PHE A 38 32.71 1.12 -9.64
CA PHE A 38 33.37 -0.18 -9.79
C PHE A 38 33.39 -0.64 -11.26
N GLU A 39 32.28 -0.53 -11.99
CA GLU A 39 32.24 -0.83 -13.44
C GLU A 39 33.24 0.03 -14.23
N THR A 40 33.37 1.31 -13.88
CA THR A 40 34.33 2.23 -14.51
C THR A 40 35.77 1.84 -14.17
N PHE A 41 36.03 1.52 -12.90
CA PHE A 41 37.34 1.08 -12.44
C PHE A 41 37.79 -0.22 -13.12
N PHE A 42 36.92 -1.22 -13.20
CA PHE A 42 37.20 -2.49 -13.89
C PHE A 42 37.43 -2.32 -15.39
N GLU A 43 36.74 -1.39 -16.04
CA GLU A 43 36.98 -1.09 -17.46
C GLU A 43 38.30 -0.35 -17.66
N TRP A 44 38.68 0.59 -16.80
CA TRP A 44 39.94 1.33 -16.91
C TRP A 44 41.18 0.51 -16.57
N HIS A 45 41.09 -0.39 -15.58
CA HIS A 45 42.20 -1.25 -15.18
C HIS A 45 42.34 -2.51 -16.07
N SER A 46 41.38 -2.78 -16.96
CA SER A 46 41.46 -3.92 -17.86
C SER A 46 42.31 -3.60 -19.10
N PRO A 47 43.22 -4.50 -19.53
CA PRO A 47 44.04 -4.29 -20.73
C PRO A 47 43.23 -4.10 -22.02
N TYR A 48 41.95 -4.52 -22.02
CA TYR A 48 41.05 -4.43 -23.17
C TYR A 48 40.12 -3.20 -23.15
N GLY A 49 40.02 -2.46 -22.03
CA GLY A 49 39.06 -1.37 -21.88
C GLY A 49 39.52 -0.06 -22.54
N LEU A 50 40.79 0.31 -22.34
CA LEU A 50 41.37 1.59 -22.77
C LEU A 50 41.76 1.66 -24.26
N THR A 51 41.63 0.57 -25.04
CA THR A 51 42.01 0.55 -26.46
C THR A 51 40.81 0.83 -27.39
N PRO A 52 40.57 2.07 -27.86
CA PRO A 52 39.42 2.39 -28.73
C PRO A 52 39.50 1.72 -30.11
N LYS A 53 40.73 1.50 -30.62
CA LYS A 53 40.99 1.08 -32.01
C LYS A 53 40.66 -0.38 -32.32
N GLY A 54 40.62 -1.28 -31.33
CA GLY A 54 40.42 -2.72 -31.55
C GLY A 54 39.03 -3.14 -32.08
N ARG A 55 38.03 -2.25 -32.10
CA ARG A 55 36.64 -2.54 -32.57
C ARG A 55 35.94 -1.34 -33.24
N LYS A 56 36.66 -0.47 -33.96
CA LYS A 56 36.08 0.73 -34.64
C LYS A 56 35.25 1.64 -33.70
N ARG A 57 35.69 1.88 -32.46
CA ARG A 57 35.05 2.86 -31.55
C ARG A 57 35.80 4.18 -31.56
N GLN A 58 35.05 5.28 -31.66
CA GLN A 58 35.62 6.65 -31.68
C GLN A 58 35.95 7.21 -30.28
N LYS A 59 35.31 6.70 -29.21
CA LYS A 59 35.45 7.26 -27.85
C LYS A 59 35.52 6.17 -26.76
N VAL A 60 36.35 6.38 -25.75
CA VAL A 60 36.55 5.50 -24.57
C VAL A 60 35.25 5.40 -23.74
N PHE A 61 35.12 4.36 -22.91
CA PHE A 61 34.03 4.20 -21.95
C PHE A 61 34.22 5.17 -20.79
N SER A 62 33.24 6.04 -20.56
CA SER A 62 33.28 7.07 -19.52
C SER A 62 32.42 6.69 -18.33
N LEU A 63 32.68 7.32 -17.17
CA LEU A 63 31.86 7.16 -15.96
C LEU A 63 30.38 7.51 -16.21
N ALA A 64 30.09 8.52 -17.04
CA ALA A 64 28.72 8.82 -17.47
C ALA A 64 28.06 7.68 -18.27
N SER A 65 28.85 6.93 -19.06
CA SER A 65 28.37 5.74 -19.78
C SER A 65 28.09 4.57 -18.83
N ALA A 66 28.88 4.44 -17.76
CA ALA A 66 28.66 3.46 -16.70
C ALA A 66 27.41 3.82 -15.89
N LEU A 67 27.28 5.06 -15.42
CA LEU A 67 26.12 5.51 -14.62
C LEU A 67 24.82 5.29 -15.37
N THR A 68 24.80 5.67 -16.65
CA THR A 68 23.62 5.43 -17.49
C THR A 68 23.33 3.94 -17.62
N LEU A 69 24.32 3.08 -17.84
CA LEU A 69 24.15 1.62 -17.91
C LEU A 69 23.61 1.02 -16.59
N THR A 70 24.21 1.36 -15.45
CA THR A 70 23.82 0.86 -14.12
C THR A 70 22.37 1.22 -13.79
N TRP A 71 21.96 2.46 -14.01
CA TRP A 71 20.57 2.92 -13.80
C TRP A 71 19.58 2.34 -14.83
N SER A 72 20.02 2.15 -16.08
CA SER A 72 19.22 1.52 -17.14
C SER A 72 18.79 0.10 -16.75
N ILE A 73 19.73 -0.69 -16.24
CA ILE A 73 19.51 -2.07 -15.84
C ILE A 73 18.51 -2.15 -14.69
N VAL A 74 18.62 -1.26 -13.69
CA VAL A 74 17.68 -1.23 -12.55
C VAL A 74 16.26 -0.91 -12.99
N PHE A 75 16.08 0.05 -13.90
CA PHE A 75 14.75 0.41 -14.42
C PHE A 75 14.26 -0.49 -15.56
N SER A 76 15.01 -1.56 -15.89
CA SER A 76 14.69 -2.45 -17.02
C SER A 76 14.48 -1.72 -18.35
N HIS A 77 15.08 -0.54 -18.51
CA HIS A 77 15.01 0.27 -19.72
C HIS A 77 16.31 0.14 -20.51
N THR A 78 16.22 -0.09 -21.81
CA THR A 78 17.41 -0.19 -22.68
C THR A 78 17.76 1.18 -23.28
N PHE A 79 18.60 1.93 -22.57
CA PHE A 79 19.23 3.11 -23.17
C PHE A 79 20.37 2.68 -24.09
N LYS A 80 20.57 3.42 -25.18
CA LYS A 80 21.65 3.15 -26.15
C LYS A 80 22.99 3.57 -25.55
N THR A 81 23.53 2.74 -24.66
CA THR A 81 24.84 2.93 -24.03
C THR A 81 25.87 1.99 -24.65
N LYS A 82 27.16 2.31 -24.50
CA LYS A 82 28.23 1.48 -25.04
C LYS A 82 28.39 0.25 -24.13
N SER A 83 28.20 -0.94 -24.68
CA SER A 83 28.46 -2.18 -23.93
C SER A 83 29.93 -2.28 -23.47
N PRO A 84 30.18 -2.73 -22.23
CA PRO A 84 31.53 -2.88 -21.68
C PRO A 84 32.34 -3.97 -22.42
N LYS A 85 33.66 -3.75 -22.52
CA LYS A 85 34.57 -4.66 -23.23
C LYS A 85 35.16 -5.73 -22.34
N CYS A 86 35.46 -5.39 -21.09
CA CYS A 86 36.09 -6.32 -20.14
C CYS A 86 35.14 -7.48 -19.81
N TRP A 87 35.66 -8.70 -19.77
CA TRP A 87 34.87 -9.88 -19.39
C TRP A 87 34.36 -9.78 -17.95
N SER A 88 35.20 -9.30 -17.03
CA SER A 88 34.82 -9.07 -15.64
C SER A 88 33.69 -8.05 -15.52
N ASN A 89 33.68 -7.02 -16.37
CA ASN A 89 32.65 -6.00 -16.37
C ASN A 89 31.32 -6.51 -16.96
N ARG A 90 31.38 -7.44 -17.93
CA ARG A 90 30.19 -8.15 -18.42
C ARG A 90 29.59 -9.07 -17.37
N PHE A 91 30.43 -9.79 -16.62
CA PHE A 91 29.99 -10.61 -15.50
C PHE A 91 29.35 -9.75 -14.41
N LEU A 92 29.99 -8.64 -14.03
CA LEU A 92 29.45 -7.69 -13.07
C LEU A 92 28.09 -7.13 -13.52
N GLY A 93 27.95 -6.78 -14.81
CA GLY A 93 26.67 -6.35 -15.39
C GLY A 93 25.58 -7.42 -15.31
N ASN A 94 25.92 -8.70 -15.47
CA ASN A 94 24.96 -9.80 -15.31
C ASN A 94 24.51 -9.98 -13.84
N VAL A 95 25.46 -9.91 -12.90
CA VAL A 95 25.15 -9.94 -11.45
C VAL A 95 24.29 -8.75 -11.07
N TRP A 96 24.60 -7.57 -11.61
CA TRP A 96 23.84 -6.35 -11.43
C TRP A 96 22.42 -6.45 -11.98
N GLY A 97 22.25 -7.08 -13.15
CA GLY A 97 20.95 -7.39 -13.73
C GLY A 97 20.10 -8.30 -12.83
N GLY A 98 20.70 -9.33 -12.25
CA GLY A 98 20.03 -10.20 -11.27
C GLY A 98 19.58 -9.43 -10.03
N PHE A 99 20.44 -8.57 -9.49
CA PHE A 99 20.09 -7.70 -8.37
C PHE A 99 18.93 -6.74 -8.70
N GLY A 100 18.94 -6.13 -9.89
CA GLY A 100 17.88 -5.23 -10.35
C GLY A 100 16.50 -5.91 -10.40
N ILE A 101 16.43 -7.14 -10.91
CA ILE A 101 15.19 -7.93 -10.96
C ILE A 101 14.66 -8.20 -9.54
N VAL A 102 15.53 -8.63 -8.62
CA VAL A 102 15.15 -8.90 -7.22
C VAL A 102 14.69 -7.62 -6.53
N PHE A 103 15.37 -6.50 -6.77
CA PHE A 103 15.02 -5.20 -6.19
C PHE A 103 13.63 -4.74 -6.62
N ILE A 104 13.32 -4.80 -7.92
CA ILE A 104 11.97 -4.48 -8.45
C ILE A 104 10.92 -5.42 -7.86
N ALA A 105 11.23 -6.72 -7.76
CA ALA A 105 10.30 -7.71 -7.21
C ALA A 105 9.95 -7.42 -5.75
N ILE A 106 10.93 -7.09 -4.91
CA ILE A 106 10.70 -6.72 -3.49
C ILE A 106 9.88 -5.43 -3.40
N TYR A 107 10.20 -4.42 -4.22
CA TYR A 107 9.43 -3.17 -4.23
C TYR A 107 7.97 -3.42 -4.63
N THR A 108 7.74 -4.25 -5.65
CA THR A 108 6.40 -4.62 -6.12
C THR A 108 5.64 -5.41 -5.05
N ALA A 109 6.31 -6.32 -4.35
CA ALA A 109 5.71 -7.09 -3.25
C ALA A 109 5.34 -6.19 -2.05
N LYS A 110 6.22 -5.27 -1.66
CA LYS A 110 5.94 -4.28 -0.60
C LYS A 110 4.77 -3.39 -0.97
N LEU A 111 4.72 -2.91 -2.22
CA LEU A 111 3.61 -2.12 -2.72
C LEU A 111 2.29 -2.90 -2.71
N ALA A 112 2.29 -4.16 -3.15
CA ALA A 112 1.11 -5.01 -3.16
C ALA A 112 0.59 -5.27 -1.73
N ALA A 113 1.47 -5.57 -0.78
CA ALA A 113 1.10 -5.74 0.63
C ALA A 113 0.45 -4.47 1.20
N PHE A 114 1.03 -3.30 0.94
CA PHE A 114 0.46 -2.02 1.34
C PHE A 114 -0.91 -1.75 0.68
N MET A 115 -1.07 -2.08 -0.60
CA MET A 115 -2.36 -1.92 -1.29
C MET A 115 -3.47 -2.79 -0.67
N VAL A 116 -3.14 -4.00 -0.23
CA VAL A 116 -4.09 -4.87 0.47
C VAL A 116 -4.45 -4.31 1.84
N GLU A 117 -3.45 -3.85 2.62
CA GLU A 117 -3.67 -3.23 3.93
C GLU A 117 -4.54 -1.96 3.84
N VAL A 118 -4.29 -1.10 2.85
CA VAL A 118 -5.09 0.11 2.64
C VAL A 118 -6.53 -0.24 2.23
N ALA A 119 -6.72 -1.28 1.42
CA ALA A 119 -8.05 -1.74 1.06
C ALA A 119 -8.81 -2.27 2.29
N GLU A 120 -8.12 -2.97 3.19
CA GLU A 120 -8.69 -3.53 4.41
C GLU A 120 -9.02 -2.43 5.44
N THR A 121 -8.12 -1.48 5.69
CA THR A 121 -8.33 -0.37 6.64
C THR A 121 -9.49 0.56 6.26
N GLN A 122 -9.82 0.68 4.96
CA GLN A 122 -11.01 1.43 4.52
C GLN A 122 -12.33 0.75 4.93
N THR A 123 -12.30 -0.56 5.17
CA THR A 123 -13.46 -1.38 5.56
C THR A 123 -13.43 -1.84 7.02
N ALA A 124 -12.24 -1.99 7.61
CA ALA A 124 -12.01 -2.64 8.90
C ALA A 124 -11.43 -1.65 9.92
N SER A 125 -12.25 -0.71 10.41
CA SER A 125 -11.95 -0.09 11.70
C SER A 125 -12.28 -1.12 12.78
N ASN A 126 -11.30 -1.94 13.18
CA ASN A 126 -11.48 -2.80 14.36
C ASN A 126 -11.93 -1.97 15.56
N VAL A 127 -12.46 -2.60 16.60
CA VAL A 127 -12.84 -1.95 17.88
C VAL A 127 -11.79 -0.95 18.35
N GLN A 128 -10.50 -1.29 18.17
CA GLN A 128 -9.38 -0.42 18.51
C GLN A 128 -9.25 0.81 17.58
N GLY A 129 -9.51 0.64 16.28
CA GLY A 129 -9.59 1.73 15.31
C GLY A 129 -10.74 2.69 15.63
N LEU A 130 -11.91 2.17 16.04
CA LEU A 130 -13.02 3.00 16.52
C LEU A 130 -12.62 3.83 17.76
N ILE A 131 -11.92 3.21 18.72
CA ILE A 131 -11.43 3.90 19.92
C ILE A 131 -10.42 4.99 19.54
N ASP A 132 -9.48 4.70 18.65
CA ASP A 132 -8.45 5.65 18.24
C ASP A 132 -9.01 6.79 17.38
N ASP A 133 -10.01 6.52 16.55
CA ASP A 133 -10.75 7.54 15.80
C ASP A 133 -11.53 8.44 16.75
N CYS A 134 -12.20 7.88 17.76
CA CYS A 134 -12.86 8.68 18.78
C CYS A 134 -11.90 9.48 19.65
N ARG A 135 -10.66 9.02 19.88
CA ARG A 135 -9.63 9.82 20.57
C ARG A 135 -9.12 10.98 19.73
N LYS A 136 -8.97 10.79 18.42
CA LYS A 136 -8.50 11.82 17.48
C LYS A 136 -9.58 12.88 17.21
N MET A 137 -10.84 12.46 17.20
CA MET A 137 -11.98 13.30 16.86
C MET A 137 -12.61 13.89 18.13
N SER A 138 -12.47 15.21 18.32
CA SER A 138 -12.99 15.93 19.50
C SER A 138 -14.50 15.84 19.70
N GLN A 139 -15.25 15.42 18.68
CA GLN A 139 -16.72 15.23 18.69
C GLN A 139 -17.11 13.81 18.25
N CYS A 140 -16.52 12.77 18.85
CA CYS A 140 -17.02 11.41 18.65
C CYS A 140 -18.29 11.17 19.47
N SER A 141 -19.40 10.86 18.79
CA SER A 141 -20.66 10.44 19.42
C SER A 141 -21.08 9.07 18.91
N ILE A 142 -21.36 8.15 19.84
CA ILE A 142 -21.78 6.78 19.55
C ILE A 142 -23.23 6.60 19.99
N GLY A 143 -24.15 6.39 19.06
CA GLY A 143 -25.53 6.05 19.35
C GLY A 143 -25.66 4.62 19.86
N VAL A 144 -26.34 4.43 20.99
CA VAL A 144 -26.71 3.11 21.53
C VAL A 144 -28.18 3.14 21.97
N VAL A 145 -28.93 2.08 21.72
CA VAL A 145 -30.30 1.94 22.22
C VAL A 145 -30.25 1.55 23.70
N ALA A 146 -30.93 2.32 24.56
CA ALA A 146 -30.89 2.11 26.01
C ALA A 146 -31.49 0.75 26.42
N ASN A 147 -30.97 0.17 27.50
CA ASN A 147 -31.40 -1.11 28.08
C ASN A 147 -31.29 -2.30 27.12
N THR A 148 -30.27 -2.29 26.25
CA THR A 148 -29.96 -3.41 25.35
C THR A 148 -28.75 -4.21 25.84
N SER A 149 -28.64 -5.45 25.36
CA SER A 149 -27.45 -6.30 25.59
C SER A 149 -26.17 -5.63 25.13
N ASP A 150 -26.24 -4.85 24.05
CA ASP A 150 -25.11 -4.15 23.45
C ASP A 150 -24.57 -3.07 24.40
N GLU A 151 -25.47 -2.31 25.03
CA GLU A 151 -25.11 -1.32 26.04
C GLU A 151 -24.45 -1.99 27.25
N GLU A 152 -25.05 -3.06 27.77
CA GLU A 152 -24.51 -3.77 28.94
C GLU A 152 -23.13 -4.38 28.65
N TYR A 153 -22.96 -4.95 27.46
CA TYR A 153 -21.69 -5.50 27.01
C TYR A 153 -20.60 -4.41 26.97
N ILE A 154 -20.87 -3.28 26.32
CA ILE A 154 -19.89 -2.18 26.25
C ILE A 154 -19.64 -1.58 27.63
N LYS A 155 -20.66 -1.43 28.46
CA LYS A 155 -20.52 -0.97 29.84
C LYS A 155 -19.63 -1.89 30.67
N LYS A 156 -19.65 -3.20 30.42
CA LYS A 156 -18.84 -4.19 31.14
C LYS A 156 -17.39 -4.26 30.66
N PHE A 157 -17.16 -4.21 29.35
CA PHE A 157 -15.84 -4.45 28.76
C PHE A 157 -15.08 -3.19 28.33
N PHE A 158 -15.78 -2.08 28.04
CA PHE A 158 -15.21 -0.85 27.50
C PHE A 158 -15.73 0.41 28.22
N THR A 159 -15.86 0.35 29.54
CA THR A 159 -16.42 1.40 30.39
C THR A 159 -15.66 2.73 30.32
N SER A 160 -14.33 2.68 30.26
CA SER A 160 -13.47 3.87 30.39
C SER A 160 -13.17 4.57 29.06
N THR A 161 -13.50 3.96 27.92
CA THR A 161 -13.12 4.44 26.59
C THR A 161 -14.31 4.71 25.68
N LEU A 162 -15.17 3.72 25.46
CA LEU A 162 -16.29 3.83 24.52
C LEU A 162 -17.54 4.39 25.19
N TYR A 163 -17.83 3.93 26.41
CA TYR A 163 -19.07 4.28 27.12
C TYR A 163 -19.20 5.77 27.42
N THR A 164 -18.09 6.49 27.65
CA THR A 164 -18.09 7.94 27.90
C THR A 164 -18.56 8.77 26.71
N HIS A 165 -18.44 8.22 25.49
CA HIS A 165 -18.84 8.87 24.23
C HIS A 165 -20.21 8.41 23.74
N MET A 166 -20.93 7.60 24.53
CA MET A 166 -22.23 7.06 24.14
C MET A 166 -23.37 8.04 24.38
N GLN A 167 -24.29 8.10 23.43
CA GLN A 167 -25.55 8.82 23.50
C GLN A 167 -26.70 7.85 23.32
N HIS A 168 -27.66 7.91 24.24
CA HIS A 168 -28.84 7.06 24.17
C HIS A 168 -29.77 7.49 23.05
N VAL A 169 -30.19 6.52 22.25
CA VAL A 169 -31.13 6.67 21.15
C VAL A 169 -32.40 5.89 21.47
N SER A 170 -33.57 6.43 21.14
CA SER A 170 -34.87 5.81 21.44
C SER A 170 -35.15 4.54 20.63
N SER A 171 -34.66 4.45 19.38
CA SER A 171 -34.85 3.30 18.49
C SER A 171 -33.76 3.26 17.42
N TYR A 172 -33.47 2.07 16.89
CA TYR A 172 -32.53 1.91 15.76
C TYR A 172 -32.93 2.73 14.54
N ALA A 173 -34.23 2.86 14.24
CA ALA A 173 -34.70 3.71 13.13
C ALA A 173 -34.34 5.20 13.33
N HIS A 174 -34.52 5.71 14.56
CA HIS A 174 -34.12 7.06 14.91
C HIS A 174 -32.59 7.24 14.93
N GLY A 175 -31.85 6.21 15.34
CA GLY A 175 -30.38 6.19 15.31
C GLY A 175 -29.85 6.28 13.88
N ILE A 176 -30.46 5.56 12.96
CA ILE A 176 -30.13 5.60 11.54
C ILE A 176 -30.40 7.00 10.95
N GLU A 177 -31.50 7.65 11.33
CA GLU A 177 -31.78 9.02 10.90
C GLU A 177 -30.78 10.02 11.50
N SER A 178 -30.37 9.80 12.75
CA SER A 178 -29.36 10.60 13.46
C SER A 178 -27.98 10.47 12.82
N LEU A 179 -27.60 9.26 12.38
CA LEU A 179 -26.41 9.03 11.55
C LEU A 179 -26.49 9.82 10.24
N ARG A 180 -27.64 9.81 9.56
CA ARG A 180 -27.83 10.55 8.30
C ARG A 180 -27.70 12.06 8.50
N LYS A 181 -28.24 12.59 9.59
CA LYS A 181 -28.14 14.01 9.98
C LYS A 181 -26.76 14.39 10.54
N ARG A 182 -25.83 13.42 10.66
CA ARG A 182 -24.50 13.57 11.27
C ARG A 182 -24.54 14.08 12.71
N SER A 183 -25.63 13.82 13.45
CA SER A 183 -25.70 14.13 14.88
C SER A 183 -24.96 13.10 15.73
N ILE A 184 -24.87 11.86 15.24
CA ILE A 184 -24.02 10.80 15.78
C ILE A 184 -23.03 10.32 14.71
N THR A 185 -21.84 9.90 15.14
CA THR A 185 -20.77 9.45 14.24
C THR A 185 -20.89 7.95 13.96
N TYR A 186 -21.21 7.18 15.00
CA TYR A 186 -21.37 5.72 14.93
C TYR A 186 -22.68 5.30 15.60
N LEU A 187 -23.28 4.21 15.12
CA LEU A 187 -24.44 3.58 15.75
C LEU A 187 -24.06 2.13 16.05
N LEU A 188 -24.18 1.73 17.31
CA LEU A 188 -23.99 0.34 17.70
C LEU A 188 -25.26 -0.45 17.39
N MET A 189 -25.11 -1.55 16.66
CA MET A 189 -26.22 -2.41 16.25
C MET A 189 -25.70 -3.81 15.90
N ASP A 190 -26.53 -4.82 16.11
CA ASP A 190 -26.26 -6.19 15.67
C ASP A 190 -25.94 -6.27 14.18
N HIS A 191 -24.96 -7.09 13.82
CA HIS A 191 -24.49 -7.21 12.44
C HIS A 191 -25.56 -7.72 11.46
N SER A 192 -26.42 -8.66 11.88
CA SER A 192 -27.56 -9.12 11.08
C SER A 192 -28.56 -7.99 10.84
N MET A 193 -28.90 -7.23 11.89
CA MET A 193 -29.81 -6.10 11.79
C MET A 193 -29.22 -4.98 10.93
N ALA A 194 -27.91 -4.72 11.03
CA ALA A 194 -27.20 -3.80 10.14
C ALA A 194 -27.32 -4.21 8.67
N ARG A 195 -27.08 -5.49 8.36
CA ARG A 195 -27.27 -6.02 7.00
C ARG A 195 -28.70 -5.86 6.51
N TYR A 196 -29.69 -6.14 7.35
CA TYR A 196 -31.09 -5.94 7.02
C TYR A 196 -31.43 -4.47 6.66
N TYR A 197 -30.85 -3.49 7.35
CA TYR A 197 -31.05 -2.09 6.99
C TYR A 197 -30.30 -1.70 5.72
N LEU A 198 -29.14 -2.29 5.43
CA LEU A 198 -28.38 -2.01 4.20
C LEU A 198 -29.06 -2.53 2.93
N THR A 199 -29.86 -3.60 3.00
CA THR A 199 -30.58 -4.11 1.82
C THR A 199 -31.71 -3.19 1.37
N ARG A 200 -32.14 -2.25 2.21
CA ARG A 200 -33.19 -1.28 1.86
C ARG A 200 -32.57 -0.02 1.26
N GLU A 201 -32.98 0.35 0.03
CA GLU A 201 -32.43 1.48 -0.73
C GLU A 201 -32.41 2.82 0.03
N VAL A 202 -33.33 3.01 0.99
CA VAL A 202 -33.46 4.20 1.84
C VAL A 202 -32.19 4.48 2.67
N PHE A 203 -31.30 3.50 2.87
CA PHE A 203 -30.13 3.60 3.75
C PHE A 203 -28.77 3.51 3.05
N LYS A 204 -28.73 3.75 1.72
CA LYS A 204 -27.52 3.65 0.87
C LYS A 204 -26.34 4.58 1.26
N SER A 205 -26.54 5.55 2.17
CA SER A 205 -25.51 6.46 2.67
C SER A 205 -24.74 5.93 3.89
N ILE A 206 -25.10 4.75 4.41
CA ILE A 206 -24.51 4.16 5.62
C ILE A 206 -23.69 2.94 5.21
N ARG A 207 -22.63 2.66 5.97
CA ARG A 207 -21.76 1.49 5.81
C ARG A 207 -21.54 0.83 7.15
N ILE A 208 -21.38 -0.48 7.16
CA ILE A 208 -20.85 -1.20 8.33
C ILE A 208 -19.37 -0.83 8.44
N SER A 209 -18.92 -0.53 9.66
CA SER A 209 -17.54 -0.13 9.94
C SER A 209 -16.91 -1.16 10.86
N GLY A 210 -15.86 -1.83 10.39
CA GLY A 210 -15.12 -2.75 11.25
C GLY A 210 -15.64 -4.17 11.33
N ASP A 211 -14.90 -4.97 12.08
CA ASP A 211 -15.28 -6.32 12.49
C ASP A 211 -16.23 -6.30 13.70
N ASN A 212 -16.95 -7.39 13.88
CA ASN A 212 -17.87 -7.57 15.01
C ASN A 212 -17.12 -7.50 16.36
N PHE A 213 -17.65 -6.76 17.33
CA PHE A 213 -17.09 -6.65 18.70
C PHE A 213 -17.10 -7.99 19.46
N GLY A 214 -17.97 -8.91 19.06
CA GLY A 214 -18.11 -10.23 19.65
C GLY A 214 -18.94 -11.17 18.77
N ALA A 215 -18.82 -12.46 19.02
CA ALA A 215 -19.63 -13.49 18.37
C ALA A 215 -20.80 -13.84 19.30
N PHE A 216 -21.97 -13.25 19.03
CA PHE A 216 -23.20 -13.53 19.76
C PHE A 216 -24.17 -14.32 18.89
N GLY A 217 -24.82 -15.32 19.49
CA GLY A 217 -25.84 -16.13 18.84
C GLY A 217 -27.21 -15.88 19.47
N LEU A 218 -28.23 -15.70 18.62
CA LEU A 218 -29.62 -15.70 19.08
C LEU A 218 -30.01 -17.11 19.53
N SER A 219 -30.68 -17.21 20.67
CA SER A 219 -31.07 -18.48 21.29
C SER A 219 -32.52 -18.43 21.76
N LEU A 220 -33.18 -19.58 21.78
CA LEU A 220 -34.51 -19.73 22.36
C LEU A 220 -34.40 -19.99 23.86
N GLY A 221 -35.03 -19.14 24.66
CA GLY A 221 -35.12 -19.30 26.11
C GLY A 221 -36.30 -20.18 26.49
N PHE A 222 -36.08 -21.18 27.34
CA PHE A 222 -37.12 -22.04 27.91
C PHE A 222 -37.17 -21.87 29.43
N SER A 223 -38.35 -22.09 30.02
CA SER A 223 -38.48 -22.19 31.47
C SER A 223 -37.61 -23.34 31.99
N LYS A 224 -37.04 -23.18 33.19
CA LYS A 224 -36.11 -24.17 33.77
C LYS A 224 -36.74 -25.56 33.94
N PHE A 225 -38.07 -25.62 34.11
CA PHE A 225 -38.80 -26.85 34.39
C PHE A 225 -39.25 -27.60 33.12
N ASP A 226 -39.18 -26.97 31.94
CA ASP A 226 -39.69 -27.54 30.68
C ASP A 226 -38.57 -28.23 29.88
N THR A 227 -38.03 -29.32 30.43
CA THR A 227 -36.90 -30.06 29.82
C THR A 227 -37.29 -30.74 28.51
N ASP A 228 -38.46 -31.36 28.46
CA ASP A 228 -38.89 -32.16 27.31
C ASP A 228 -39.16 -31.28 26.08
N LEU A 229 -39.78 -30.12 26.29
CA LEU A 229 -40.01 -29.13 25.26
C LEU A 229 -38.68 -28.60 24.69
N LYS A 230 -37.74 -28.28 25.59
CA LYS A 230 -36.40 -27.83 25.20
C LYS A 230 -35.70 -28.87 24.34
N HIS A 231 -35.71 -30.14 24.74
CA HIS A 231 -35.05 -31.21 23.97
C HIS A 231 -35.72 -31.43 22.62
N ASN A 232 -37.05 -31.47 22.57
CA ASN A 232 -37.78 -31.70 21.33
C ASN A 232 -37.54 -30.56 20.32
N ILE A 233 -37.66 -29.30 20.76
CA ILE A 233 -37.41 -28.14 19.88
C ILE A 233 -35.95 -28.06 19.45
N THR A 234 -35.01 -28.37 20.34
CA THR A 234 -33.58 -28.37 19.99
C THR A 234 -33.30 -29.42 18.91
N ASN A 235 -33.86 -30.63 19.01
CA ASN A 235 -33.70 -31.68 17.99
C ASN A 235 -34.29 -31.26 16.63
N ILE A 236 -35.47 -30.62 16.64
CA ILE A 236 -36.08 -30.09 15.42
C ILE A 236 -35.19 -29.00 14.80
N LEU A 237 -34.68 -28.07 15.62
CA LEU A 237 -33.83 -26.98 15.17
C LEU A 237 -32.52 -27.51 14.55
N LEU A 238 -31.88 -28.49 15.19
CA LEU A 238 -30.70 -29.16 14.64
C LEU A 238 -31.01 -29.81 13.29
N SER A 239 -32.16 -30.47 13.16
CA SER A 239 -32.58 -31.06 11.89
C SER A 239 -32.76 -30.01 10.78
N TYR A 240 -33.14 -28.77 11.12
CA TYR A 240 -33.26 -27.67 10.16
C TYR A 240 -31.91 -27.07 9.76
N VAL A 241 -30.96 -27.06 10.69
CA VAL A 241 -29.57 -26.67 10.41
C VAL A 241 -28.92 -27.71 9.48
N ASP A 242 -29.04 -29.01 9.80
CA ASP A 242 -28.48 -30.11 9.01
C ASP A 242 -29.06 -30.14 7.58
N LYS A 243 -30.35 -29.84 7.43
CA LYS A 243 -31.02 -29.74 6.12
C LYS A 243 -30.74 -28.43 5.38
N GLY A 244 -29.94 -27.53 5.95
CA GLY A 244 -29.63 -26.21 5.38
C GLY A 244 -30.86 -25.31 5.17
N ILE A 245 -31.94 -25.53 5.94
CA ILE A 245 -33.16 -24.72 5.85
C ILE A 245 -32.91 -23.32 6.41
N ILE A 246 -32.19 -23.24 7.54
CA ILE A 246 -31.82 -21.97 8.16
C ILE A 246 -30.95 -21.11 7.23
N GLN A 247 -30.00 -21.73 6.51
CA GLN A 247 -29.17 -21.01 5.53
C GLN A 247 -30.00 -20.47 4.37
N ARG A 248 -30.96 -21.24 3.85
CA ARG A 248 -31.87 -20.78 2.81
C ARG A 248 -32.73 -19.60 3.27
N LEU A 249 -33.30 -19.68 4.47
CA LEU A 249 -34.03 -18.56 5.07
C LEU A 249 -33.13 -17.34 5.24
N HIS A 250 -31.88 -17.52 5.67
CA HIS A 250 -30.93 -16.41 5.74
C HIS A 250 -30.74 -15.75 4.37
N ASP A 251 -30.52 -16.54 3.32
CA ASP A 251 -30.27 -16.00 2.00
C ASP A 251 -31.51 -15.33 1.39
N ASP A 252 -32.71 -15.85 1.67
CA ASP A 252 -34.00 -15.29 1.23
C ASP A 252 -34.37 -13.99 1.94
N TRP A 253 -34.06 -13.85 3.23
CA TRP A 253 -34.41 -12.67 4.03
C TRP A 253 -33.35 -11.56 3.99
N TYR A 254 -32.09 -11.93 3.80
CA TYR A 254 -30.96 -11.00 3.74
C TYR A 254 -30.43 -10.84 2.30
N VAL A 255 -31.31 -10.92 1.28
CA VAL A 255 -30.95 -10.79 -0.13
C VAL A 255 -30.12 -9.53 -0.34
N TYR A 256 -28.85 -9.79 -0.58
CA TYR A 256 -27.85 -8.81 -0.91
C TYR A 256 -28.01 -8.48 -2.40
N GLU A 257 -28.87 -7.51 -2.73
CA GLU A 257 -28.69 -6.85 -4.01
C GLU A 257 -27.26 -6.30 -4.03
N ASN A 258 -26.50 -6.71 -5.04
CA ASN A 258 -25.08 -6.48 -5.39
C ASN A 258 -24.52 -5.05 -5.26
N CYS A 259 -25.05 -4.19 -4.38
CA CYS A 259 -24.65 -2.82 -4.16
C CYS A 259 -23.28 -2.73 -3.48
N GLU A 260 -22.97 -3.61 -2.53
CA GLU A 260 -21.65 -3.59 -1.86
C GLU A 260 -20.60 -4.36 -2.69
N MET A 261 -20.95 -5.39 -3.46
CA MET A 261 -20.03 -5.93 -4.48
C MET A 261 -19.70 -4.89 -5.57
N LYS A 262 -20.69 -4.10 -6.05
CA LYS A 262 -20.42 -2.99 -6.97
C LYS A 262 -19.51 -1.94 -6.33
N ARG A 263 -19.75 -1.52 -5.08
CA ARG A 263 -18.94 -0.50 -4.40
C ARG A 263 -17.56 -1.00 -3.94
N LEU A 264 -17.41 -2.26 -3.53
CA LEU A 264 -16.12 -2.86 -3.23
C LEU A 264 -15.28 -3.02 -4.50
N ASN A 265 -15.91 -3.35 -5.63
CA ASN A 265 -15.25 -3.38 -6.92
C ASN A 265 -14.89 -1.96 -7.41
N GLU A 266 -15.76 -0.97 -7.20
CA GLU A 266 -15.53 0.45 -7.53
C GLU A 266 -14.44 1.07 -6.64
N ASN A 267 -14.36 0.72 -5.34
CA ASN A 267 -13.30 1.15 -4.43
C ASN A 267 -11.96 0.41 -4.65
N ARG A 268 -12.00 -0.77 -5.29
CA ARG A 268 -10.83 -1.48 -5.80
C ARG A 268 -10.28 -0.86 -7.07
N GLU A 269 -11.05 -0.05 -7.80
CA GLU A 269 -10.46 0.78 -8.84
C GLU A 269 -9.50 1.76 -8.17
N LEU A 270 -8.22 1.69 -8.55
CA LEU A 270 -7.20 2.55 -7.95
C LEU A 270 -7.49 4.01 -8.34
N SER A 271 -8.18 4.75 -7.46
CA SER A 271 -8.41 6.19 -7.64
C SER A 271 -7.09 6.92 -7.93
N ILE A 272 -7.14 7.88 -8.85
CA ILE A 272 -6.02 8.71 -9.32
C ILE A 272 -5.32 9.40 -8.13
N ASP A 273 -6.05 9.66 -7.05
CA ASP A 273 -5.54 10.25 -5.81
C ASP A 273 -4.36 9.46 -5.22
N ARG A 274 -4.34 8.13 -5.38
CA ARG A 274 -3.25 7.26 -4.88
C ARG A 274 -1.97 7.40 -5.70
N PHE A 275 -2.05 7.91 -6.94
CA PHE A 275 -0.92 8.02 -7.87
C PHE A 275 -0.50 9.46 -8.17
N ILE A 276 -1.14 10.46 -7.55
CA ILE A 276 -0.81 11.88 -7.79
C ILE A 276 0.68 12.19 -7.60
N GLY A 277 1.34 11.53 -6.63
CA GLY A 277 2.78 11.67 -6.41
C GLY A 277 3.64 11.24 -7.60
N VAL A 278 3.22 10.21 -8.35
CA VAL A 278 3.93 9.73 -9.55
C VAL A 278 3.79 10.76 -10.67
N PHE A 279 2.62 11.37 -10.83
CA PHE A 279 2.41 12.44 -11.81
C PHE A 279 3.21 13.70 -11.48
N ILE A 280 3.29 14.08 -10.20
CA ILE A 280 4.14 15.21 -9.75
C ILE A 280 5.62 14.92 -10.04
N LEU A 281 6.09 13.69 -9.77
CA LEU A 281 7.48 13.29 -10.06
C LEU A 281 7.79 13.36 -11.56
N LEU A 282 6.86 12.90 -12.41
CA LEU A 282 7.00 12.97 -13.87
C LEU A 282 7.03 14.43 -14.37
N GLY A 283 6.14 15.28 -13.83
CA GLY A 283 6.13 16.71 -14.12
C GLY A 283 7.44 17.39 -13.73
N ALA A 284 7.96 17.11 -12.53
CA ALA A 284 9.27 17.60 -12.09
C ALA A 284 10.40 17.12 -13.02
N GLY A 285 10.37 15.84 -13.45
CA GLY A 285 11.34 15.29 -14.41
C GLY A 285 11.34 16.01 -15.76
N MET A 286 10.16 16.35 -16.29
CA MET A 286 10.05 17.15 -17.51
C MET A 286 10.63 18.56 -17.35
N ILE A 287 10.36 19.23 -16.23
CA ILE A 287 10.90 20.56 -15.93
C ILE A 287 12.43 20.52 -15.83
N ILE A 288 12.97 19.55 -15.10
CA ILE A 288 14.43 19.36 -14.99
C ILE A 288 15.03 19.08 -16.38
N GLY A 289 14.40 18.22 -17.18
CA GLY A 289 14.81 17.96 -18.56
C GLY A 289 14.86 19.23 -19.42
N PHE A 290 13.82 20.06 -19.35
CA PHE A 290 13.78 21.34 -20.05
C PHE A 290 14.90 22.30 -19.60
N ILE A 291 15.15 22.39 -18.30
CA ILE A 291 16.25 23.19 -17.74
C ILE A 291 17.61 22.68 -18.25
N THR A 292 17.84 21.36 -18.27
CA THR A 292 19.11 20.80 -18.79
C THR A 292 19.31 21.09 -20.27
N LEU A 293 18.24 21.07 -21.07
CA LEU A 293 18.29 21.44 -22.49
C LEU A 293 18.61 22.92 -22.69
N LEU A 294 18.02 23.80 -21.87
CA LEU A 294 18.35 25.24 -21.89
C LEU A 294 19.81 25.48 -21.52
N LEU A 295 20.32 24.80 -20.50
CA LEU A 295 21.73 24.89 -20.11
C LEU A 295 22.67 24.39 -21.22
N GLU A 296 22.34 23.28 -21.89
CA GLU A 296 23.09 22.80 -23.04
C GLU A 296 23.08 23.82 -24.19
N TRP A 297 21.93 24.40 -24.48
CA TRP A 297 21.81 25.42 -25.52
C TRP A 297 22.62 26.70 -25.19
N ILE A 298 22.55 27.17 -23.94
CA ILE A 298 23.31 28.34 -23.49
C ILE A 298 24.82 28.06 -23.54
N THR A 299 25.26 26.91 -23.05
CA THR A 299 26.68 26.52 -23.09
C THR A 299 27.17 26.38 -24.53
N PHE A 300 26.38 25.80 -25.43
CA PHE A 300 26.74 25.70 -26.84
C PHE A 300 26.84 27.06 -27.53
N LYS A 301 25.87 27.95 -27.27
CA LYS A 301 25.77 29.26 -27.94
C LYS A 301 26.72 30.32 -27.38
N TYR A 302 26.97 30.33 -26.07
CA TYR A 302 27.77 31.37 -25.41
C TYR A 302 29.10 30.85 -24.89
N ALA A 303 29.12 29.69 -24.23
CA ALA A 303 30.37 29.18 -23.65
C ALA A 303 31.32 28.71 -24.75
N ILE A 304 30.92 27.79 -25.64
CA ILE A 304 31.84 27.22 -26.65
C ILE A 304 32.54 28.30 -27.51
N PRO A 305 31.86 29.33 -28.06
CA PRO A 305 32.56 30.38 -28.81
C PRO A 305 33.42 31.28 -27.91
N TYR A 306 33.06 31.49 -26.64
CA TYR A 306 33.88 32.21 -25.67
C TYR A 306 35.17 31.45 -25.33
N TRP A 307 35.08 30.13 -25.09
CA TRP A 307 36.24 29.26 -24.83
C TRP A 307 37.12 29.07 -26.07
N ARG A 308 36.53 29.03 -27.28
CA ARG A 308 37.29 28.96 -28.54
C ARG A 308 38.09 30.24 -28.83
N LYS A 309 37.58 31.41 -28.41
CA LYS A 309 38.31 32.70 -28.51
C LYS A 309 39.48 32.83 -27.53
N ARG A 310 39.51 32.02 -26.47
CA ARG A 310 40.55 32.04 -25.42
C ARG A 310 41.61 30.94 -25.58
N GLN A 311 41.64 30.23 -26.71
CA GLN A 311 42.70 29.25 -26.99
C GLN A 311 44.06 29.94 -27.08
N TRP A 312 44.88 29.72 -26.04
CA TRP A 312 46.31 29.96 -26.10
C TRP A 312 46.95 28.93 -27.05
N PRO A 313 47.99 29.31 -27.82
CA PRO A 313 48.64 28.43 -28.77
C PRO A 313 49.41 27.35 -28.02
N GLY A 314 48.79 26.19 -27.87
CA GLY A 314 49.41 25.00 -27.30
C GLY A 314 48.48 24.31 -26.32
N TRP A 315 48.24 23.03 -26.58
CA TRP A 315 47.57 22.09 -25.67
C TRP A 315 46.04 22.19 -25.59
N MET A 316 45.37 21.72 -26.63
CA MET A 316 44.47 20.56 -26.50
C MET A 316 43.95 20.14 -27.87
N PHE A 317 44.47 19.01 -28.37
CA PHE A 317 43.85 18.26 -29.46
C PHE A 317 42.52 17.68 -28.96
N CYS A 318 41.41 18.33 -29.30
CA CYS A 318 40.11 17.66 -29.29
C CYS A 318 40.01 16.83 -30.58
N SER A 319 40.10 15.51 -30.47
CA SER A 319 39.88 14.61 -31.61
C SER A 319 38.40 14.68 -32.01
N GLN A 320 38.17 14.94 -33.31
CA GLN A 320 36.89 14.72 -33.99
C GLN A 320 36.38 13.29 -33.80
#